data_AF-K2RR73-F1
#
_entry.id   AF-K2RR73-F1
#
_cell.length_a   1.000
_cell.length_b   1.000
_cell.length_c   1.000
_cell.angle_alpha   90.00
_cell.angle_beta   90.00
_cell.angle_gamma   90.00
#
_symmetry.space_group_name_H-M   'P 1'
#
loop_
_entity.id
_entity.type
_entity.pdbx_description
1 polymer ?
#
loop_
_entity_poly.entity_id
_entity_poly.type
_entity_poly.pdbx_seq_one_letter_code
_entity_poly.pdbx_strand_id
1 'polypeptide(L)'
;MYVEDMFEVLKAQWTSPEMTFDHERHRLELSLFMLLAGTTGNRPGALLALRYRDVQTTLIRDPAGGNEPYVLLEFIYTHTKGYLGQKVLDFRVKSSEVRKE
;
A
#
# COMPACT_ATOMS: atom_id res chain seq x y z
N MET A 1 6.55 4.97 6.20
CA MET A 1 7.30 3.72 6.32
C MET A 1 8.33 3.75 5.23
N TYR A 2 9.60 3.71 5.59
CA TYR A 2 10.68 3.64 4.61
C TYR A 2 10.76 2.23 4.02
N VAL A 3 11.49 2.08 2.91
CA VAL A 3 11.61 0.79 2.21
C VAL A 3 12.34 -0.22 3.09
N GLU A 4 13.33 0.24 3.84
CA GLU A 4 14.14 -0.53 4.78
C GLU A 4 13.28 -1.08 5.93
N ASP A 5 12.36 -0.26 6.46
CA ASP A 5 11.39 -0.70 7.47
C ASP A 5 10.51 -1.82 6.92
N MET A 6 10.07 -1.70 5.65
CA MET A 6 9.25 -2.71 4.99
C MET A 6 9.99 -4.01 4.77
N PHE A 7 11.25 -3.92 4.39
CA PHE A 7 12.10 -5.10 4.26
C PHE A 7 12.24 -5.84 5.60
N GLU A 8 12.56 -5.14 6.70
CA GLU A 8 12.73 -5.79 8.00
C GLU A 8 11.42 -6.39 8.53
N VAL A 9 10.27 -5.73 8.32
CA VAL A 9 8.96 -6.30 8.68
C VAL A 9 8.67 -7.57 7.87
N LEU A 10 8.88 -7.55 6.55
CA LEU A 10 8.68 -8.73 5.71
C LEU A 10 9.65 -9.85 6.09
N LYS A 11 10.92 -9.54 6.30
CA LYS A 11 11.93 -10.50 6.72
C LYS A 11 11.55 -11.16 8.05
N ALA A 12 11.22 -10.37 9.07
CA ALA A 12 10.73 -10.89 10.35
C ALA A 12 9.51 -11.78 10.14
N GLN A 13 8.55 -11.34 9.32
CA GLN A 13 7.38 -12.11 8.97
C GLN A 13 7.73 -13.46 8.32
N TRP A 14 8.75 -13.56 7.47
CA TRP A 14 9.09 -14.82 6.79
C TRP A 14 10.02 -15.73 7.59
N THR A 15 10.87 -15.18 8.45
CA THR A 15 11.93 -15.95 9.12
C THR A 15 11.66 -16.22 10.60
N SER A 16 10.78 -15.46 11.25
CA SER A 16 10.48 -15.63 12.68
C SER A 16 9.61 -16.88 12.90
N PRO A 17 10.08 -17.85 13.72
CA PRO A 17 9.23 -18.95 14.17
C PRO A 17 8.18 -18.50 15.20
N GLU A 18 8.35 -17.34 15.83
CA GLU A 18 7.40 -16.77 16.80
C GLU A 18 6.17 -16.18 16.13
N MET A 19 6.30 -15.73 14.88
CA MET A 19 5.19 -15.18 14.11
C MET A 19 4.38 -16.31 13.47
N THR A 20 3.30 -16.67 14.17
CA THR A 20 2.40 -17.75 13.76
C THR A 20 1.16 -17.20 13.06
N PHE A 21 0.64 -17.97 12.12
CA PHE A 21 -0.60 -17.67 11.41
C PHE A 21 -1.49 -18.90 11.47
N ASP A 22 -2.79 -18.71 11.66
CA ASP A 22 -3.76 -19.83 11.65
C ASP A 22 -3.71 -20.61 10.33
N HIS A 23 -3.39 -19.91 9.23
CA HIS A 23 -3.12 -20.47 7.92
C HIS A 23 -1.92 -19.76 7.29
N GLU A 24 -0.96 -20.51 6.77
CA GLU A 24 0.23 -19.94 6.11
C GLU A 24 -0.12 -19.08 4.88
N ARG A 25 -1.30 -19.27 4.30
CA ARG A 25 -1.85 -18.36 3.27
C ARG A 25 -1.94 -16.92 3.77
N HIS A 26 -2.31 -16.69 5.02
CA HIS A 26 -2.39 -15.35 5.60
C HIS A 26 -1.02 -14.66 5.64
N ARG A 27 0.07 -15.42 5.79
CA ARG A 27 1.44 -14.88 5.72
C ARG A 27 1.67 -14.26 4.33
N LEU A 28 1.39 -15.02 3.28
CA LEU A 28 1.55 -14.57 1.91
C LEU A 28 0.63 -13.38 1.57
N GLU A 29 -0.63 -13.43 1.99
CA GLU A 29 -1.58 -12.33 1.78
C GLU A 29 -1.15 -11.04 2.49
N LEU A 30 -0.71 -11.13 3.76
CA LEU A 30 -0.23 -9.98 4.49
C LEU A 30 1.02 -9.38 3.84
N SER A 31 1.98 -10.21 3.40
CA SER A 31 3.17 -9.73 2.68
C SER A 31 2.79 -8.99 1.40
N LEU A 32 1.87 -9.54 0.61
CA LEU A 32 1.38 -8.91 -0.62
C LEU A 32 0.73 -7.56 -0.31
N PHE A 33 -0.17 -7.49 0.68
CA PHE A 33 -0.84 -6.25 1.04
C PHE A 33 0.15 -5.19 1.55
N MET A 34 1.18 -5.58 2.30
CA MET A 34 2.22 -4.64 2.74
C MET A 34 2.98 -4.07 1.54
N LEU A 35 3.41 -4.90 0.60
CA LEU A 35 4.10 -4.45 -0.61
C LEU A 35 3.22 -3.51 -1.45
N LEU A 36 1.95 -3.85 -1.65
CA LEU A 36 1.00 -3.01 -2.38
C LEU A 36 0.73 -1.68 -1.64
N ALA A 37 0.56 -1.71 -0.33
CA ALA A 37 0.36 -0.50 0.49
C ALA A 37 1.56 0.44 0.41
N GLY A 38 2.78 -0.10 0.55
CA GLY A 38 4.02 0.68 0.54
C GLY A 38 4.30 1.34 -0.80
N THR A 39 4.06 0.61 -1.89
CA THR A 39 4.34 1.08 -3.26
C THR A 39 3.27 2.02 -3.79
N THR A 40 1.99 1.76 -3.51
CA THR A 40 0.88 2.52 -4.11
C THR A 40 0.30 3.61 -3.21
N GLY A 41 0.59 3.58 -1.90
CA GLY A 41 0.02 4.52 -0.92
C GLY A 41 -1.50 4.35 -0.72
N ASN A 42 -2.08 3.25 -1.20
CA ASN A 42 -3.50 2.97 -1.06
C ASN A 42 -3.88 2.67 0.40
N ARG A 43 -5.11 3.05 0.77
CA ARG A 43 -5.66 2.73 2.10
C ARG A 43 -5.95 1.23 2.21
N PRO A 44 -5.92 0.66 3.42
CA PRO A 44 -6.24 -0.76 3.64
C PRO A 44 -7.57 -1.18 3.00
N GLY A 45 -8.62 -0.36 3.11
CA GLY A 45 -9.92 -0.68 2.51
C GLY A 45 -9.89 -0.83 0.98
N ALA A 46 -9.04 -0.08 0.28
CA ALA A 46 -8.89 -0.21 -1.17
C ALA A 46 -8.13 -1.49 -1.56
N LEU A 47 -7.13 -1.86 -0.76
CA LEU A 47 -6.35 -3.10 -0.96
C LEU A 47 -7.21 -4.34 -0.70
N LEU A 48 -7.97 -4.33 0.40
CA LEU A 48 -8.86 -5.43 0.79
C LEU A 48 -10.05 -5.62 -0.15
N ALA A 49 -10.37 -4.62 -0.96
CA ALA A 49 -11.45 -4.70 -1.94
C ALA A 49 -11.00 -5.26 -3.30
N LEU A 50 -9.69 -5.46 -3.52
CA LEU A 50 -9.16 -6.05 -4.75
C LEU A 50 -9.74 -7.46 -4.98
N ARG A 51 -10.08 -7.76 -6.22
CA ARG A 51 -10.51 -9.08 -6.67
C ARG A 51 -9.65 -9.53 -7.85
N TYR A 52 -9.71 -10.80 -8.20
CA TYR A 52 -8.96 -11.34 -9.35
C TYR A 52 -9.22 -10.60 -10.66
N ARG A 53 -10.44 -10.11 -10.89
CA ARG A 53 -10.78 -9.30 -12.08
C ARG A 53 -10.03 -7.96 -12.15
N ASP A 54 -9.52 -7.49 -11.02
CA ASP A 54 -8.83 -6.21 -10.88
C ASP A 54 -7.30 -6.37 -11.06
N VAL A 55 -6.82 -7.60 -11.29
CA VAL A 55 -5.42 -7.92 -11.61
C VAL A 55 -5.29 -8.18 -13.10
N GLN A 56 -4.50 -7.36 -13.78
CA GLN A 56 -4.13 -7.59 -15.17
C GLN A 56 -2.72 -8.16 -15.24
N THR A 57 -2.50 -9.07 -16.19
CA THR A 57 -1.22 -9.74 -16.40
C THR A 57 -0.78 -9.53 -17.83
N THR A 58 0.39 -8.92 -17.99
CA THR A 58 0.97 -8.62 -19.29
C THR A 58 2.34 -9.28 -19.38
N LEU A 59 2.60 -10.02 -20.46
CA LEU A 59 3.93 -10.55 -20.75
C LEU A 59 4.72 -9.51 -21.53
N ILE A 60 5.86 -9.09 -20.99
CA ILE A 60 6.76 -8.12 -21.59
C ILE A 60 8.03 -8.86 -22.02
N ARG A 61 8.53 -8.57 -23.22
CA ARG A 61 9.82 -9.11 -23.66
C ARG A 61 10.94 -8.59 -22.77
N ASP A 62 11.95 -9.40 -22.54
CA ASP A 62 13.14 -8.96 -21.84
C ASP A 62 13.80 -7.79 -22.59
N PRO A 63 13.94 -6.60 -21.97
CA PRO A 63 14.63 -5.46 -22.57
C PRO A 63 16.10 -5.75 -22.90
N ALA A 64 16.72 -6.69 -22.21
CA ALA A 64 18.08 -7.15 -22.46
C ALA A 64 18.17 -8.24 -23.55
N GLY A 65 17.03 -8.65 -24.13
CA GLY A 65 16.97 -9.60 -25.24
C GLY A 65 16.99 -11.08 -24.83
N GLY A 66 16.76 -11.39 -23.54
CA GLY A 66 16.55 -12.77 -23.08
C GLY A 66 15.30 -13.43 -23.67
N ASN A 67 15.29 -14.77 -23.62
CA ASN A 67 14.19 -15.58 -24.17
C ASN A 67 12.98 -15.65 -23.22
N GLU A 68 13.18 -15.45 -21.93
CA GLU A 68 12.11 -15.46 -20.93
C GLU A 68 11.38 -14.11 -20.90
N PRO A 69 10.04 -14.08 -21.06
CA PRO A 69 9.28 -12.86 -20.87
C PRO A 69 9.14 -12.52 -19.38
N TYR A 70 9.15 -11.23 -19.06
CA TYR A 70 8.76 -10.72 -17.75
C TYR A 70 7.24 -10.72 -17.61
N VAL A 71 6.76 -11.12 -16.43
CA VAL A 71 5.35 -11.00 -16.06
C VAL A 71 5.14 -9.67 -15.34
N LEU A 72 4.48 -8.74 -16.00
CA LEU A 72 4.00 -7.51 -15.36
C LEU A 72 2.61 -7.76 -14.78
N LEU A 73 2.47 -7.51 -13.47
CA LEU A 73 1.19 -7.51 -12.77
C LEU A 73 0.75 -6.07 -12.54
N GLU A 74 -0.42 -5.72 -13.06
CA GLU A 74 -1.06 -4.43 -12.86
C GLU A 74 -2.29 -4.59 -11.96
N PHE A 75 -2.38 -3.75 -10.93
CA PHE A 75 -3.47 -3.79 -9.95
C PHE A 75 -4.35 -2.55 -10.11
N ILE A 76 -5.64 -2.76 -10.42
CA ILE A 76 -6.61 -1.70 -10.63
C ILE A 76 -7.42 -1.47 -9.36
N TYR A 77 -7.22 -0.32 -8.73
CA TYR A 77 -7.91 0.00 -7.48
C TYR A 77 -9.21 0.77 -7.76
N THR A 78 -10.35 0.09 -7.61
CA THR A 78 -11.68 0.66 -7.86
C THR A 78 -12.26 1.41 -6.66
N HIS A 79 -11.78 1.13 -5.45
CA HIS A 79 -12.24 1.71 -4.19
C HIS A 79 -11.24 2.72 -3.59
N THR A 80 -10.63 3.55 -4.44
CA THR A 80 -9.74 4.63 -3.98
C THR A 80 -10.55 5.82 -3.49
N LYS A 81 -10.00 6.59 -2.55
CA LYS A 81 -10.67 7.81 -2.08
C LYS A 81 -10.68 8.83 -3.22
N GLY A 82 -11.87 9.22 -3.66
CA GLY A 82 -12.03 10.32 -4.59
C GLY A 82 -11.43 11.61 -4.04
N TYR A 83 -10.89 12.44 -4.92
CA TYR A 83 -10.48 13.80 -4.57
C TYR A 83 -11.71 14.59 -4.12
N LEU A 84 -11.70 15.10 -2.88
CA LEU A 84 -12.81 15.85 -2.29
C LEU A 84 -12.67 17.37 -2.46
N GLY A 85 -11.83 17.83 -3.40
CA GLY A 85 -11.52 19.24 -3.56
C GLY A 85 -10.40 19.73 -2.65
N GLN A 86 -9.97 20.97 -2.88
CA GLN A 86 -8.89 21.60 -2.12
C GLN A 86 -9.39 21.93 -0.71
N LYS A 87 -8.65 21.48 0.30
CA LYS A 87 -9.00 21.77 1.69
C LYS A 87 -8.79 23.28 1.92
N VAL A 88 -9.85 24.01 2.26
CA VAL A 88 -9.74 25.40 2.68
C VAL A 88 -8.96 25.44 3.99
N LEU A 89 -7.77 26.04 3.96
CA LEU A 89 -6.95 26.27 5.15
C LEU A 89 -7.50 27.51 5.86
N ASP A 90 -8.45 27.32 6.77
CA ASP A 90 -8.92 28.40 7.65
C ASP A 90 -7.91 28.61 8.80
N PHE A 91 -6.92 29.46 8.57
CA PHE A 91 -6.00 29.93 9.61
C PHE A 91 -6.66 31.05 10.41
N ARG A 92 -7.69 30.72 11.19
CA ARG A 92 -8.25 31.69 12.15
C ARG A 92 -7.38 31.70 13.40
N VAL A 93 -6.44 32.63 13.44
CA VAL A 93 -5.70 33.00 14.66
C VAL A 93 -6.71 33.42 15.72
N LYS A 94 -6.82 32.69 16.83
CA LYS A 94 -7.54 33.14 18.02
C LYS A 94 -6.75 34.31 18.63
N SER A 95 -7.14 35.53 18.30
CA SER A 95 -6.75 36.70 19.09
C SER A 95 -7.39 36.55 20.47
N SER A 96 -6.58 36.29 21.49
CA SER A 96 -6.99 36.35 22.89
C SER A 96 -7.21 37.81 23.28
N GLU A 97 -8.47 38.20 23.49
CA GLU A 97 -8.80 39.50 24.05
C GLU A 97 -8.25 39.64 25.47
N VAL A 98 -7.52 40.74 25.67
CA VAL A 98 -7.00 41.22 26.94
C VAL A 98 -8.18 41.56 27.86
N ARG A 99 -8.30 40.86 28.98
CA ARG A 99 -9.25 41.20 30.05
C ARG A 99 -8.68 42.40 30.83
N LYS A 100 -9.32 43.56 30.70
CA LYS A 100 -9.13 44.69 31.62
C LYS A 100 -9.87 44.36 32.93
N GLU A 101 -9.14 44.39 34.04
CA GLU A 101 -9.66 44.76 35.35
C GLU A 101 -9.01 46.09 35.75
#